data_AF-A0A1A3TAQ0-F1
#
_entry.id   AF-A0A1A3TAQ0-F1
#
_cell.length_a   1.000
_cell.length_b   1.000
_cell.length_c   1.000
_cell.angle_alpha   90.00
_cell.angle_beta   90.00
_cell.angle_gamma   90.00
#
_symmetry.space_group_name_H-M   'P 1'
#
loop_
_entity.id
_entity.type
_entity.pdbx_description
1 polymer ?
#
loop_
_entity_poly.entity_id
_entity_poly.type
_entity_poly.pdbx_seq_one_letter_code
_entity_poly.pdbx_strand_id
1 'polypeptide(L)'
;MARIMKKFIAGALMSTGLAVAGAGLTTGTAQADNPDWGPAHQWCPGQPLPPTGNHVTDPFRGWDMNVCHTYYYLWPGMGNVSNMIWDGDNPPPKPPPPPALITRDNCQQILGMFCPKA
;
A
#
# COMPACT_ATOMS: atom_id res chain seq x y z
N MET A 1 -34.61 -49.16 60.40
CA MET A 1 -34.62 -49.60 58.98
C MET A 1 -33.93 -48.51 58.19
N ALA A 2 -32.96 -48.67 57.29
CA ALA A 2 -32.36 -49.84 56.67
C ALA A 2 -30.95 -49.46 56.17
N ARG A 3 -30.05 -50.45 56.28
CA ARG A 3 -28.85 -50.79 55.50
C ARG A 3 -28.35 -49.83 54.41
N ILE A 4 -27.04 -49.55 54.52
CA ILE A 4 -26.02 -49.87 53.50
C ILE A 4 -26.39 -49.51 52.05
N MET A 5 -25.73 -48.50 51.51
CA MET A 5 -25.37 -48.52 50.09
C MET A 5 -24.08 -47.74 49.84
N LYS A 6 -22.93 -48.37 50.14
CA LYS A 6 -21.71 -48.14 49.34
C LYS A 6 -21.91 -48.89 48.03
N LYS A 7 -21.81 -48.24 46.86
CA LYS A 7 -21.36 -48.86 45.59
C LYS A 7 -21.38 -47.91 44.36
N PHE A 8 -20.29 -47.99 43.58
CA PHE A 8 -20.06 -47.64 42.16
C PHE A 8 -20.02 -46.14 41.78
N ILE A 9 -18.86 -45.55 41.49
CA ILE A 9 -18.05 -45.62 40.24
C ILE A 9 -18.90 -45.34 38.99
N ALA A 10 -18.81 -44.09 38.52
CA ALA A 10 -18.92 -43.66 37.12
C ALA A 10 -18.30 -42.25 37.14
N GLY A 11 -17.24 -41.92 36.42
CA GLY A 11 -16.96 -42.15 35.01
C GLY A 11 -16.53 -40.78 34.48
N ALA A 12 -15.28 -40.68 34.03
CA ALA A 12 -14.66 -39.43 33.60
C ALA A 12 -15.43 -38.78 32.45
N LEU A 13 -15.53 -37.44 32.43
CA LEU A 13 -15.62 -36.69 31.18
C LEU A 13 -14.84 -35.38 31.32
N MET A 14 -13.71 -35.33 30.63
CA MET A 14 -12.87 -34.15 30.44
C MET A 14 -13.70 -33.07 29.75
N SER A 15 -13.92 -31.93 30.40
CA SER A 15 -14.41 -30.73 29.71
C SER A 15 -13.21 -29.95 29.20
N THR A 16 -12.80 -30.27 27.99
CA THR A 16 -11.86 -29.49 27.19
C THR A 16 -12.53 -28.16 26.84
N GLY A 17 -12.28 -27.13 27.63
CA GLY A 17 -12.66 -25.76 27.29
C GLY A 17 -11.78 -25.26 26.16
N LEU A 18 -12.23 -25.39 24.91
CA LEU A 18 -11.67 -24.62 23.80
C LEU A 18 -12.00 -23.14 24.04
N ALA A 19 -11.06 -22.38 24.57
CA ALA A 19 -11.13 -20.93 24.49
C ALA A 19 -10.89 -20.55 23.03
N VAL A 20 -11.97 -20.24 22.31
CA VAL A 20 -11.89 -19.58 21.02
C VAL A 20 -11.30 -18.19 21.29
N ALA A 21 -10.01 -18.02 21.01
CA ALA A 21 -9.45 -16.69 20.87
C ALA A 21 -10.21 -16.04 19.71
N GLY A 22 -11.12 -15.11 20.04
CA GLY A 22 -11.73 -14.25 19.05
C GLY A 22 -10.60 -13.46 18.40
N ALA A 23 -10.16 -13.93 17.23
CA ALA A 23 -9.40 -13.10 16.32
C ALA A 23 -10.33 -11.92 16.01
N GLY A 24 -10.08 -10.79 16.67
CA GLY A 24 -10.70 -9.54 16.31
C GLY A 24 -10.45 -9.38 14.82
N LEU A 25 -11.53 -9.41 14.03
CA LEU A 25 -11.51 -8.85 12.69
C LEU A 25 -11.11 -7.40 12.90
N THR A 26 -9.82 -7.13 12.78
CA THR A 26 -9.35 -5.79 12.50
C THR A 26 -10.14 -5.39 11.28
N THR A 27 -11.11 -4.49 11.47
CA THR A 27 -11.67 -3.72 10.39
C THR A 27 -10.48 -2.97 9.84
N GLY A 28 -9.81 -3.56 8.85
CA GLY A 28 -8.86 -2.84 8.03
C GLY A 28 -9.65 -1.66 7.52
N THR A 29 -9.40 -0.49 8.09
CA THR A 29 -9.89 0.75 7.55
C THR A 29 -9.40 0.73 6.12
N ALA A 30 -10.30 0.55 5.17
CA ALA A 30 -10.01 0.86 3.78
C ALA A 30 -9.79 2.38 3.79
N GLN A 31 -8.55 2.78 4.11
CA GLN A 31 -8.09 4.14 4.00
C GLN A 31 -8.08 4.40 2.50
N ALA A 32 -9.20 4.92 2.00
CA ALA A 32 -9.29 5.42 0.65
C ALA A 32 -8.59 6.78 0.62
N ASP A 33 -7.27 6.77 0.87
CA ASP A 33 -6.41 7.73 0.21
C ASP A 33 -6.51 7.31 -1.26
N ASN A 34 -7.38 7.97 -2.02
CA ASN A 34 -7.35 7.90 -3.46
C ASN A 34 -6.40 9.00 -3.91
N PRO A 35 -5.08 8.73 -3.98
CA PRO A 35 -4.19 9.73 -4.49
C PRO A 35 -4.52 9.98 -5.96
N ASP A 36 -4.24 11.18 -6.44
CA ASP A 36 -4.35 11.56 -7.87
C ASP A 36 -3.58 10.61 -8.84
N TRP A 37 -2.81 9.66 -8.30
CA TRP A 37 -2.06 8.60 -8.96
C TRP A 37 -2.87 7.36 -9.34
N GLY A 38 -4.08 7.18 -8.79
CA GLY A 38 -4.93 6.01 -9.02
C GLY A 38 -4.91 5.00 -7.87
N PRO A 39 -5.46 3.78 -8.09
CA PRO A 39 -5.58 2.79 -7.02
C PRO A 39 -4.21 2.31 -6.55
N ALA A 40 -4.12 2.02 -5.25
CA ALA A 40 -2.92 1.46 -4.66
C ALA A 40 -2.62 0.07 -5.23
N HIS A 41 -1.35 -0.17 -5.54
CA HIS A 41 -0.86 -1.49 -5.91
C HIS A 41 -0.32 -2.22 -4.68
N GLN A 42 -0.36 -3.55 -4.73
CA GLN A 42 0.12 -4.41 -3.66
C GLN A 42 1.26 -5.27 -4.20
N TRP A 43 2.31 -5.40 -3.41
CA TRP A 43 3.40 -6.33 -3.64
C TRP A 43 3.67 -7.11 -2.35
N CYS A 44 3.84 -8.42 -2.44
CA CYS A 44 4.16 -9.28 -1.30
C CYS A 44 5.41 -10.12 -1.57
N PRO A 45 6.05 -10.66 -0.51
CA PRO A 45 7.21 -11.53 -0.63
C PRO A 45 6.97 -12.69 -1.61
N GLY A 46 7.91 -12.89 -2.53
CA GLY A 46 7.82 -13.91 -3.57
C GLY A 46 7.09 -13.49 -4.86
N GLN A 47 6.51 -12.28 -4.90
CA GLN A 47 6.03 -11.70 -6.15
C GLN A 47 7.18 -11.03 -6.91
N PRO A 48 7.12 -10.99 -8.25
CA PRO A 48 8.08 -10.22 -9.03
C PRO A 48 8.02 -8.74 -8.61
N LEU A 49 9.19 -8.11 -8.47
CA LEU A 49 9.26 -6.69 -8.13
C LEU A 49 8.57 -5.84 -9.19
N PRO A 50 7.97 -4.71 -8.79
CA PRO A 50 7.38 -3.79 -9.74
C PRO A 50 8.42 -3.32 -10.76
N PRO A 51 8.09 -3.24 -12.05
CA PRO A 51 9.02 -2.74 -13.07
C PRO A 51 9.30 -1.26 -12.84
N THR A 52 10.52 -0.96 -12.39
CA THR A 52 11.08 0.40 -12.47
C THR A 52 11.75 0.58 -13.82
N GLY A 53 11.57 1.76 -14.43
CA GLY A 53 12.08 2.04 -15.78
C GLY A 53 13.59 1.81 -15.96
N ASN A 54 14.37 1.84 -14.87
CA ASN A 54 15.79 1.48 -14.90
C ASN A 54 16.26 0.89 -13.55
N HIS A 55 16.21 -0.43 -13.40
CA HIS A 55 16.67 -1.11 -12.17
C HIS A 55 18.18 -0.98 -11.89
N VAL A 56 18.99 -0.57 -12.88
CA VAL A 56 20.45 -0.40 -12.71
C VAL A 56 20.77 0.95 -12.08
N THR A 57 20.17 2.03 -12.56
CA THR A 57 20.41 3.39 -12.03
C THR A 57 19.40 3.82 -10.98
N ASP A 58 18.25 3.14 -10.91
CA ASP A 58 17.17 3.38 -9.97
C ASP A 58 16.74 2.07 -9.28
N PRO A 59 17.65 1.45 -8.49
CA PRO A 59 17.31 0.29 -7.68
C PRO A 59 16.37 0.71 -6.54
N PHE A 60 15.52 -0.21 -6.11
CA PHE A 60 14.67 -0.01 -4.94
C PHE A 60 15.51 0.22 -3.68
N ARG A 61 15.42 1.41 -3.09
CA ARG A 61 16.11 1.80 -1.86
C ARG A 61 15.18 1.58 -0.67
N GLY A 62 15.55 0.67 0.23
CA GLY A 62 14.80 0.42 1.46
C GLY A 62 13.53 -0.41 1.28
N TRP A 63 13.40 -1.13 0.17
CA TRP A 63 12.30 -2.07 -0.06
C TRP A 63 12.52 -3.36 0.74
N ASP A 64 11.62 -3.68 1.67
CA ASP A 64 11.73 -4.87 2.50
C ASP A 64 11.13 -6.08 1.77
N MET A 65 11.97 -7.04 1.42
CA MET A 65 11.53 -8.22 0.69
C MET A 65 10.66 -9.18 1.52
N ASN A 66 10.49 -8.94 2.82
CA ASN A 66 9.78 -9.83 3.75
C ASN A 66 8.41 -9.31 4.18
N VAL A 67 8.00 -8.12 3.73
CA VAL A 67 6.73 -7.49 4.11
C VAL A 67 5.90 -7.20 2.85
N CYS A 68 4.57 -7.22 2.99
CA CYS A 68 3.70 -6.76 1.92
C CYS A 68 3.70 -5.23 1.88
N HIS A 69 3.99 -4.67 0.72
CA HIS A 69 4.08 -3.25 0.44
C HIS A 69 2.86 -2.76 -0.34
N THR A 70 2.33 -1.60 0.08
CA THR A 70 1.34 -0.83 -0.66
C THR A 70 2.08 0.27 -1.41
N TYR A 71 2.02 0.26 -2.74
CA TYR A 71 2.80 1.18 -3.55
C TYR A 71 2.00 1.88 -4.65
N TYR A 72 2.52 3.00 -5.14
CA TYR A 72 1.94 3.82 -6.20
C TYR A 72 2.99 4.15 -7.27
N TYR A 73 2.54 4.25 -8.53
CA TYR A 73 3.36 4.78 -9.61
C TYR A 73 3.19 6.29 -9.74
N LEU A 74 4.31 7.00 -9.74
CA LEU A 74 4.39 8.45 -9.78
C LEU A 74 5.20 8.92 -11.00
N TRP A 75 5.29 10.26 -11.16
CA TRP A 75 6.21 10.84 -12.13
C TRP A 75 7.66 10.66 -11.66
N PRO A 76 8.61 10.70 -12.60
CA PRO A 76 10.03 10.73 -12.29
C PRO A 76 10.36 11.84 -11.28
N GLY A 77 11.02 11.48 -10.19
CA GLY A 77 11.55 12.36 -9.15
C GLY A 77 10.69 12.45 -7.91
N MET A 78 9.56 11.73 -7.85
CA MET A 78 8.57 11.87 -6.78
C MET A 78 8.45 10.65 -5.85
N GLY A 79 9.06 9.52 -6.20
CA GLY A 79 9.02 8.33 -5.35
C GLY A 79 10.04 8.36 -4.20
N ASN A 80 9.83 7.51 -3.19
CA ASN A 80 10.70 7.37 -2.01
C ASN A 80 11.65 6.18 -2.12
N VAL A 81 11.15 5.04 -2.61
CA VAL A 81 11.91 3.79 -2.78
C VAL A 81 12.55 3.70 -4.17
N SER A 82 11.99 4.38 -5.16
CA SER A 82 12.56 4.54 -6.50
C SER A 82 12.12 5.89 -7.07
N ASN A 83 12.77 6.34 -8.14
CA ASN A 83 12.45 7.57 -8.87
C ASN A 83 10.95 7.71 -9.22
N MET A 84 10.25 6.61 -9.48
CA MET A 84 8.83 6.62 -9.89
C MET A 84 7.91 5.82 -8.96
N ILE A 85 8.43 5.28 -7.86
CA ILE A 85 7.64 4.42 -6.97
C ILE A 85 7.61 5.00 -5.58
N TRP A 86 6.38 5.21 -5.09
CA TRP A 86 6.11 5.54 -3.70
C TRP A 86 5.63 4.29 -2.97
N ASP A 87 6.27 3.95 -1.87
CA ASP A 87 5.86 2.90 -0.93
C ASP A 87 5.34 3.52 0.36
N GLY A 88 4.14 3.13 0.76
CA GLY A 88 3.45 3.60 1.95
C GLY A 88 2.20 4.44 1.66
N ASP A 89 1.53 4.82 2.74
CA ASP A 89 0.30 5.59 2.69
C ASP A 89 0.56 7.05 2.28
N ASN A 90 -0.40 7.68 1.61
CA ASN A 90 -0.38 9.09 1.21
C ASN A 90 0.82 9.52 0.32
N PRO A 91 0.86 9.12 -0.95
CA PRO A 91 1.88 9.60 -1.89
C PRO A 91 1.78 11.13 -2.12
N PRO A 92 2.88 11.78 -2.54
CA PRO A 92 2.89 13.22 -2.76
C PRO A 92 1.86 13.64 -3.82
N PRO A 93 1.23 14.83 -3.68
CA PRO A 93 0.22 15.30 -4.62
C PRO A 93 0.82 15.50 -6.01
N LYS A 94 0.00 15.24 -7.04
CA LYS A 94 0.41 15.42 -8.44
C LYS A 94 0.74 16.89 -8.72
N PRO A 95 1.87 17.21 -9.39
CA PRO A 95 2.17 18.57 -9.78
C PRO A 95 1.11 19.08 -10.76
N PRO A 96 0.74 20.38 -10.72
CA PRO A 96 -0.19 20.93 -11.69
C PRO A 96 0.40 20.76 -13.10
N PRO A 97 -0.44 20.46 -14.11
CA PRO A 97 0.02 20.36 -15.48
C PRO A 97 0.71 21.69 -15.90
N PRO A 98 1.79 21.63 -16.69
CA PRO A 98 2.40 22.83 -17.24
C PRO A 98 1.33 23.66 -17.97
N PRO A 99 1.37 25.00 -17.89
CA PRO A 99 0.44 25.81 -18.65
C PRO A 99 0.62 25.50 -20.14
N ALA A 100 -0.46 25.09 -20.80
CA ALA A 100 -0.43 24.88 -22.24
C ALA A 100 -0.19 26.23 -22.95
N LEU A 101 0.69 26.25 -23.95
CA LEU A 101 0.86 27.39 -24.84
C LEU A 101 -0.33 27.44 -25.80
N ILE A 102 -1.43 28.03 -25.35
CA ILE A 102 -2.69 28.10 -26.12
C ILE A 102 -2.72 29.37 -26.98
N THR A 103 -2.07 30.45 -26.51
CA THR A 103 -2.08 31.76 -27.17
C THR A 103 -0.67 32.34 -27.30
N ARG A 104 -0.48 33.28 -28.24
CA ARG A 104 0.80 33.98 -28.43
C ARG A 104 1.24 34.73 -27.18
N ASP A 105 0.31 35.39 -26.49
CA ASP A 105 0.61 36.13 -25.26
C ASP A 105 1.11 35.20 -24.15
N ASN A 106 0.49 34.04 -23.97
CA ASN A 106 0.94 33.03 -23.02
C ASN A 106 2.32 32.45 -23.44
N CYS A 107 2.53 32.21 -24.74
CA CYS A 107 3.84 31.82 -25.27
C CYS A 107 4.95 32.86 -25.00
N GLN A 108 4.66 34.14 -25.17
CA GLN A 108 5.60 35.22 -24.84
C GLN A 108 5.87 35.30 -23.32
N GLN A 109 4.88 35.03 -22.47
CA GLN A 109 5.08 35.03 -21.01
C GLN A 109 5.93 33.85 -20.53
N ILE A 110 5.73 32.65 -21.09
CA ILE A 110 6.42 31.42 -20.65
C ILE A 110 7.80 31.26 -21.30
N LEU A 111 7.90 31.51 -22.60
CA LEU A 111 9.11 31.24 -23.38
C LEU A 111 9.87 32.51 -23.77
N GLY A 112 9.28 33.70 -23.58
CA GLY A 112 9.93 34.96 -23.91
C GLY A 112 10.44 35.01 -25.35
N MET A 113 11.76 35.18 -25.49
CA MET A 113 12.42 35.25 -26.80
C MET A 113 12.38 33.93 -27.58
N PHE A 114 12.13 32.80 -26.92
CA PHE A 114 12.03 31.48 -27.56
C PHE A 114 10.65 31.19 -28.15
N CYS A 115 9.68 32.10 -27.99
CA CYS A 115 8.39 31.98 -28.64
C CYS A 115 8.55 32.16 -30.17
N PRO A 116 8.26 31.13 -31.01
CA PRO A 116 8.45 31.21 -32.45
C PRO A 116 7.54 32.28 -33.05
N LYS A 117 8.15 33.27 -33.72
CA LYS A 117 7.43 34.28 -34.49
C LYS A 117 7.05 33.66 -35.83
N ALA A 118 5.78 33.31 -36.00
CA ALA A 118 5.22 33.07 -37.32
C ALA A 118 5.23 34.36 -38.14
#